data_AF-A0A3P1CGI7-F1
#
_entry.id   AF-A0A3P1CGI7-F1
#
_cell.length_a   1.000
_cell.length_b   1.000
_cell.length_c   1.000
_cell.angle_alpha   90.00
_cell.angle_beta   90.00
_cell.angle_gamma   90.00
#
_symmetry.space_group_name_H-M   'P 1'
#
loop_
_entity.id
_entity.type
_entity.pdbx_description
1 polymer ?
#
loop_
_entity_poly.entity_id
_entity_poly.type
_entity_poly.pdbx_seq_one_letter_code
_entity_poly.pdbx_strand_id
1 'polypeptide(L)'
;MDQTLTVEQFFKLLHDPINDGFSIRYRRKEDGATGERHGCKKSRKNTGVKATNGTAAKAGLRYDLLEKGIVLLEDEKGNFFSLRNRLLMAYRFRDQREWYRIKHSW
;
A
#
# COMPACT_ATOMS: atom_id res chain seq x y z
N MET A 1 16.18 -3.36 17.98
CA MET A 1 16.32 -2.06 17.28
C MET A 1 14.96 -1.75 16.67
N ASP A 2 14.29 -0.67 17.08
CA ASP A 2 13.03 -0.25 16.46
C ASP A 2 13.31 0.32 15.07
N GLN A 3 13.38 -0.55 14.06
CA GLN A 3 13.52 -0.12 12.68
C GLN A 3 12.23 0.56 12.24
N THR A 4 12.27 1.90 12.22
CA THR A 4 11.17 2.75 11.77
C THR A 4 11.54 3.36 10.42
N LEU A 5 10.67 3.22 9.42
CA LEU A 5 10.85 3.84 8.12
C LEU A 5 9.90 5.01 7.92
N THR A 6 10.32 6.03 7.17
CA THR A 6 9.39 7.04 6.65
C THR A 6 8.47 6.43 5.60
N VAL A 7 7.33 7.07 5.35
CA VAL A 7 6.44 6.69 4.24
C VAL A 7 7.23 6.62 2.92
N GLU A 8 8.04 7.63 2.61
CA GLU A 8 8.84 7.66 1.38
C GLU A 8 9.81 6.47 1.26
N GLN A 9 10.48 6.09 2.36
CA GLN A 9 11.36 4.93 2.39
C GLN A 9 10.57 3.64 2.15
N PHE A 10 9.40 3.50 2.77
CA PHE A 10 8.51 2.36 2.50
C PHE A 10 8.07 2.31 1.03
N PHE A 11 7.76 3.46 0.41
CA PHE A 11 7.43 3.52 -1.02
C PHE A 11 8.60 3.07 -1.90
N LYS A 12 9.83 3.48 -1.59
CA LYS A 12 11.01 3.00 -2.31
C LYS A 12 11.12 1.47 -2.23
N LEU A 13 10.93 0.89 -1.05
CA LEU A 13 10.93 -0.57 -0.87
C LEU A 13 9.82 -1.26 -1.66
N LEU A 14 8.61 -0.69 -1.65
CA LEU A 14 7.46 -1.23 -2.36
C LEU A 14 7.64 -1.20 -3.89
N HIS A 15 8.41 -0.24 -4.42
CA HIS A 15 8.69 -0.10 -5.85
C HIS A 15 9.87 -0.97 -6.31
N ASP A 16 10.67 -1.46 -5.38
CA ASP A 16 11.82 -2.31 -5.69
C ASP A 16 11.34 -3.70 -6.12
N PRO A 17 11.64 -4.15 -7.36
CA PRO A 17 11.20 -5.45 -7.86
C PRO A 17 11.76 -6.64 -7.09
N ILE A 18 12.83 -6.47 -6.30
CA ILE A 18 13.36 -7.53 -5.42
C ILE A 18 12.42 -7.82 -4.25
N ASN A 19 11.61 -6.84 -3.86
CA ASN A 19 10.74 -6.93 -2.72
C ASN A 19 9.31 -7.25 -3.18
N ASP A 20 8.93 -8.52 -3.08
CA ASP A 20 7.56 -8.97 -3.33
C ASP A 20 6.95 -9.56 -2.03
N GLY A 21 5.63 -9.49 -1.89
CA GLY A 21 4.91 -10.16 -0.81
C GLY A 21 4.99 -9.49 0.57
N PHE A 22 4.76 -8.18 0.65
CA PHE A 22 4.66 -7.46 1.93
C PHE A 22 3.39 -7.81 2.70
N SER A 23 3.45 -7.89 4.02
CA SER A 23 2.26 -7.71 4.85
C SER A 23 2.16 -6.26 5.32
N ILE A 24 0.96 -5.71 5.35
CA ILE A 24 0.70 -4.32 5.71
C ILE A 24 -0.39 -4.27 6.77
N ARG A 25 -0.11 -3.51 7.83
CA ARG A 25 -1.07 -3.07 8.85
C ARG A 25 -1.51 -1.66 8.54
N TYR A 26 -2.81 -1.43 8.58
CA TYR A 26 -3.38 -0.13 8.28
C TYR A 26 -4.61 0.17 9.11
N ARG A 27 -4.95 1.44 9.24
CA ARG A 27 -6.17 1.89 9.88
C ARG A 27 -7.32 1.88 8.88
N ARG A 28 -8.38 1.13 9.15
CA ARG A 28 -9.60 1.11 8.34
C ARG A 28 -10.29 2.47 8.41
N LYS A 29 -10.82 2.92 7.27
CA LYS A 29 -11.47 4.23 7.17
C LYS A 29 -12.86 4.24 7.81
N GLU A 30 -13.59 3.12 7.75
CA GLU A 30 -14.98 3.06 8.23
C GLU A 30 -15.09 3.15 9.76
N ASP A 31 -14.28 2.35 10.48
CA ASP A 31 -14.39 2.18 11.93
C ASP A 31 -13.13 2.59 12.69
N GLY A 32 -12.07 2.98 11.99
CA GLY A 32 -10.80 3.35 12.60
C GLY A 32 -10.04 2.18 13.22
N ALA A 33 -10.50 0.94 13.06
CA ALA A 33 -9.84 -0.26 13.59
C ALA A 33 -8.62 -0.64 12.75
N THR A 34 -7.79 -1.55 13.26
CA THR A 34 -6.64 -2.06 12.53
C THR A 34 -7.08 -3.15 11.56
N GLY A 35 -6.74 -2.98 10.28
CA GLY A 35 -6.82 -4.00 9.25
C GLY A 35 -5.43 -4.53 8.89
N GLU A 36 -5.38 -5.78 8.44
CA GLU A 36 -4.16 -6.41 7.95
C GLU A 36 -4.40 -7.02 6.56
N ARG A 37 -3.39 -6.92 5.71
CA ARG A 37 -3.32 -7.63 4.43
C ARG A 37 -1.94 -8.27 4.32
N HIS A 38 -1.88 -9.47 3.75
CA HIS A 38 -0.66 -10.28 3.63
C HIS A 38 -0.30 -10.52 2.17
N GLY A 39 0.98 -10.74 1.91
CA GLY A 39 1.49 -11.05 0.56
C GLY A 39 1.12 -10.00 -0.50
N CYS A 40 1.00 -8.75 -0.07
CA CYS A 40 0.69 -7.62 -0.91
C CYS A 40 1.91 -7.20 -1.72
N LYS A 41 1.65 -6.76 -2.93
CA LYS A 41 2.66 -6.15 -3.78
C LYS A 41 2.12 -4.92 -4.45
N LYS A 42 3.02 -4.10 -4.95
CA LYS A 42 2.63 -3.01 -5.81
C LYS A 42 1.95 -3.57 -7.06
N SER A 43 0.74 -3.10 -7.34
CA SER A 43 0.08 -3.45 -8.59
C SER A 43 0.90 -2.89 -9.76
N ARG A 44 1.37 -3.77 -10.64
CA ARG A 44 2.03 -3.40 -11.91
C ARG A 44 1.03 -3.19 -13.04
N LYS A 45 -0.23 -3.52 -12.79
CA LYS A 45 -1.29 -3.31 -13.74
C LYS A 45 -1.45 -1.81 -13.93
N ASN A 46 -1.35 -1.38 -15.19
CA ASN A 46 -1.88 -0.09 -15.64
C ASN A 46 -3.41 -0.15 -15.66
N THR A 47 -4.00 -0.68 -14.59
CA THR A 47 -5.44 -0.76 -14.41
C THR A 47 -5.91 0.67 -14.32
N GLY A 48 -6.57 1.12 -15.38
CA GLY A 48 -7.67 2.07 -15.23
C GLY A 48 -8.67 1.45 -14.27
N VAL A 49 -8.37 1.54 -12.97
CA VAL A 49 -9.26 1.15 -11.90
C VAL A 49 -10.50 1.96 -12.15
N LYS A 50 -11.55 1.30 -12.67
CA LYS A 50 -12.87 1.88 -12.70
C LYS A 50 -13.17 2.20 -11.24
N ALA A 51 -13.24 3.48 -10.93
CA ALA A 51 -13.78 3.95 -9.68
C ALA A 51 -15.07 3.16 -9.43
N THR A 52 -15.20 2.58 -8.26
CA THR A 52 -16.43 1.98 -7.74
C THR A 52 -17.52 3.06 -7.70
N ASN A 53 -18.09 3.36 -8.87
CA ASN A 53 -19.32 4.10 -9.19
C ASN A 53 -19.29 4.53 -10.66
N GLY A 54 -19.48 3.58 -11.58
CA GLY A 54 -20.18 3.80 -12.87
C GLY A 54 -19.69 4.87 -13.85
N THR A 55 -18.58 5.56 -13.61
CA THR A 55 -18.04 6.55 -14.55
C THR A 55 -16.65 6.09 -14.97
N ALA A 56 -16.50 5.75 -16.25
CA ALA A 56 -15.22 5.48 -16.85
C ALA A 56 -14.37 6.76 -16.77
N ALA A 57 -13.53 6.86 -15.74
CA ALA A 57 -12.54 7.92 -15.64
C ALA A 57 -11.52 7.70 -16.77
N LYS A 58 -11.71 8.43 -17.87
CA LYS A 58 -10.65 8.78 -18.82
C LYS A 58 -9.56 9.53 -18.07
N ALA A 59 -8.65 8.82 -17.44
CA ALA A 59 -7.34 9.30 -17.01
C ALA A 59 -6.63 8.08 -16.44
N GLY A 60 -5.45 7.77 -16.97
CA GLY A 60 -4.56 6.80 -16.35
C GLY A 60 -4.36 7.23 -14.90
N LEU A 61 -5.00 6.52 -13.98
CA LEU A 61 -4.66 6.59 -12.58
C LEU A 61 -3.28 5.95 -12.48
N ARG A 62 -2.25 6.77 -12.74
CA ARG A 62 -0.91 6.56 -12.21
C ARG A 62 -1.07 6.60 -10.69
N TYR A 63 -1.45 5.46 -10.09
CA TYR A 63 -1.42 5.20 -8.65
C TYR A 63 0.04 5.16 -8.11
N ASP A 64 0.96 5.79 -8.84
CA ASP A 64 2.36 6.06 -8.52
C ASP A 64 2.58 7.43 -7.90
N LEU A 65 1.54 8.26 -7.83
CA LEU A 65 1.69 9.61 -7.31
C LEU A 65 1.69 9.58 -5.78
N LEU A 66 2.91 9.48 -5.23
CA LEU A 66 3.28 10.03 -3.92
C LEU A 66 2.54 11.35 -3.63
N GLU A 67 2.33 12.21 -4.65
CA GLU A 67 1.56 13.46 -4.58
C GLU A 67 0.11 13.32 -4.10
N LYS A 68 -0.61 12.23 -4.41
CA LYS A 68 -2.00 12.04 -3.97
C LYS A 68 -2.12 11.23 -2.68
N GLY A 69 -1.02 10.67 -2.19
CA GLY A 69 -0.97 9.92 -0.95
C GLY A 69 -1.84 8.65 -0.97
N ILE A 70 -1.95 7.97 -2.10
CA ILE A 70 -2.67 6.69 -2.24
C ILE A 70 -1.81 5.69 -3.01
N VAL A 71 -1.72 4.47 -2.49
CA VAL A 71 -1.07 3.33 -3.14
C VAL A 71 -2.10 2.31 -3.62
N LEU A 72 -1.90 1.77 -4.82
CA LEU A 72 -2.65 0.61 -5.32
C LEU A 72 -1.84 -0.67 -5.09
N LEU A 73 -2.44 -1.58 -4.35
CA LEU A 73 -1.84 -2.84 -3.95
C LEU A 73 -2.65 -4.00 -4.53
N GLU A 74 -1.97 -5.11 -4.76
CA GLU A 74 -2.53 -6.37 -5.20
C GLU A 74 -2.13 -7.45 -4.19
N ASP A 75 -3.09 -8.26 -3.74
CA ASP A 75 -2.79 -9.42 -2.87
C ASP A 75 -2.36 -10.66 -3.69
N GLU A 76 -1.89 -11.72 -3.03
CA GLU A 76 -1.44 -12.95 -3.70
C GLU A 76 -2.54 -13.65 -4.52
N LYS A 77 -3.82 -13.33 -4.25
CA LYS A 77 -4.97 -13.87 -4.96
C LYS A 77 -5.36 -13.00 -6.18
N GLY A 78 -4.63 -11.91 -6.43
CA GLY A 78 -4.90 -10.98 -7.53
C GLY A 78 -6.02 -9.98 -7.23
N ASN A 79 -6.44 -9.82 -5.97
CA ASN A 79 -7.42 -8.80 -5.60
C ASN A 79 -6.72 -7.45 -5.44
N PHE A 80 -7.32 -6.42 -6.05
CA PHE A 80 -6.83 -5.05 -5.97
C PHE A 80 -7.46 -4.30 -4.80
N PHE A 81 -6.67 -3.49 -4.13
CA PHE A 81 -7.17 -2.55 -3.13
C PHE A 81 -6.30 -1.29 -3.12
N SER A 82 -6.92 -0.16 -2.78
CA SER A 82 -6.21 1.10 -2.63
C SER A 82 -6.14 1.50 -1.17
N LEU A 83 -5.01 2.09 -0.76
CA LEU A 83 -4.79 2.51 0.61
C LEU A 83 -4.18 3.90 0.64
N ARG A 84 -4.72 4.77 1.50
CA ARG A 84 -4.13 6.11 1.70
C ARG A 84 -2.87 5.99 2.56
N ASN A 85 -1.83 6.75 2.22
CA ASN A 85 -0.54 6.73 2.91
C ASN A 85 -0.71 6.94 4.41
N ARG A 86 -1.47 7.97 4.80
CA ARG A 86 -1.77 8.29 6.21
C ARG A 86 -2.42 7.15 7.02
N LEU A 87 -2.95 6.12 6.36
CA LEU A 87 -3.58 4.98 7.00
C LEU A 87 -2.60 3.81 7.17
N LEU A 88 -1.47 3.79 6.47
CA LEU A 88 -0.42 2.79 6.65
C LEU A 88 0.17 2.92 8.06
N MET A 89 0.27 1.84 8.81
CA MET A 89 0.80 1.88 10.19
C MET A 89 2.13 1.15 10.30
N ALA A 90 2.19 -0.04 9.72
CA ALA A 90 3.38 -0.88 9.74
C ALA A 90 3.39 -1.82 8.53
N TYR A 91 4.57 -2.34 8.22
CA TYR A 91 4.74 -3.37 7.21
C TYR A 91 5.68 -4.47 7.72
N ARG A 92 5.73 -5.60 7.04
CA ARG A 92 6.79 -6.59 7.15
C ARG A 92 7.01 -7.28 5.82
N PHE A 93 8.23 -7.71 5.56
CA PHE A 93 8.52 -8.56 4.41
C PHE A 93 7.98 -9.97 4.64
N ARG A 94 7.75 -10.73 3.56
CA ARG A 94 7.20 -12.09 3.59
C ARG A 94 7.92 -13.00 4.59
N ASP A 95 9.25 -12.96 4.55
CA ASP A 95 10.11 -13.86 5.33
C ASP A 95 10.50 -13.29 6.70
N GLN A 96 9.94 -12.13 7.06
CA GLN A 96 10.24 -11.47 8.33
C GLN A 96 9.08 -11.61 9.30
N ARG A 97 9.41 -11.93 10.56
CA ARG A 97 8.43 -12.07 11.64
C ARG A 97 8.04 -10.73 12.23
N GLU A 98 8.99 -9.81 12.31
CA GLU A 98 8.85 -8.52 12.96
C GLU A 98 8.11 -7.50 12.09
N TRP A 99 7.31 -6.66 12.73
CA TRP A 99 6.60 -5.55 12.09
C TRP A 99 7.42 -4.27 12.23
N TYR A 100 7.62 -3.60 11.11
CA TYR A 100 8.33 -2.33 11.00
C TYR A 100 7.33 -1.19 10.96
N ARG A 101 7.49 -0.24 11.88
CA ARG A 101 6.60 0.91 11.96
C ARG A 101 6.87 1.89 10.82
N ILE A 102 5.80 2.44 10.25
CA ILE A 102 5.87 3.52 9.28
C ILE A 102 5.64 4.85 10.01
N LYS A 103 6.65 5.72 9.97
CA LYS A 103 6.58 7.09 10.48
C LYS A 103 5.97 7.99 9.42
N HIS A 104 4.90 8.67 9.82
CA HIS A 104 4.31 9.77 9.06
C HIS A 104 4.99 11.06 9.52
N SER A 105 5.68 11.71 8.60
CA SER A 105 6.09 13.10 8.78
C SER A 105 4.91 13.96 8.37
N TRP A 106 4.38 14.73 9.31
CA TRP A 106 3.35 15.74 9.06
C TRP A 106 4.02 17.07 8.74
#